data_AF-A0A5K3EQL4-F1
#
_entry.id   AF-A0A5K3EQL4-F1
#
_cell.length_a   1.000
_cell.length_b   1.000
_cell.length_c   1.000
_cell.angle_alpha   90.00
_cell.angle_beta   90.00
_cell.angle_gamma   90.00
#
_symmetry.space_group_name_H-M   'P 1'
#
loop_
_entity.id
_entity.type
_entity.pdbx_description
1 polymer ?
#
loop_
_entity_poly.entity_id
_entity_poly.type
_entity_poly.pdbx_seq_one_letter_code
_entity_poly.pdbx_strand_id
1 'polypeptide(L)'
;TIWSTIEYSIVPHKDRGHFRLRSTEDLFNTLEDHQVQLSTMKASRFVKPFEHQVDTWERVLSKITETTELLLLVQRQWLYMETIFMGEDIRKQLPKESTL
;
A
#
# COMPACT_ATOMS: atom_id res chain seq x y z
N THR A 1 10.35 7.57 -15.96
CA THR A 1 9.39 6.46 -16.16
C THR A 1 8.07 6.87 -15.52
N ILE A 2 6.91 6.27 -15.82
CA ILE A 2 5.67 6.70 -15.14
C ILE A 2 5.75 6.50 -13.61
N TRP A 3 6.56 5.52 -13.18
CA TRP A 3 6.86 5.26 -11.77
C TRP A 3 7.58 6.41 -11.04
N SER A 4 8.15 7.39 -11.75
CA SER A 4 8.74 8.59 -11.13
C SER A 4 7.72 9.68 -10.84
N THR A 5 6.47 9.54 -11.31
CA THR A 5 5.40 10.53 -11.14
C THR A 5 4.19 9.99 -10.37
N ILE A 6 4.15 8.69 -10.11
CA ILE A 6 3.09 8.07 -9.31
C ILE A 6 3.33 8.44 -7.85
N GLU A 7 2.32 9.05 -7.22
CA GLU A 7 2.37 9.47 -5.83
C GLU A 7 1.20 8.85 -5.05
N TYR A 8 1.42 8.56 -3.78
CA TYR A 8 0.35 8.14 -2.89
C TYR A 8 -0.58 9.30 -2.57
N SER A 9 -1.90 9.07 -2.70
CA SER A 9 -2.90 10.02 -2.19
C SER A 9 -3.01 9.89 -0.68
N ILE A 10 -2.24 10.71 0.04
CA ILE A 10 -2.24 10.81 1.49
C ILE A 10 -3.13 11.99 1.91
N VAL A 11 -4.08 11.74 2.80
CA VAL A 11 -5.01 12.77 3.31
C VAL A 11 -5.06 12.77 4.84
N PRO A 12 -5.37 13.91 5.47
CA PRO A 12 -5.61 13.95 6.91
C PRO A 12 -6.72 12.98 7.33
N HIS A 13 -6.52 12.30 8.44
CA HIS A 13 -7.53 11.49 9.10
C HIS A 13 -8.18 12.30 10.22
N LYS A 14 -9.28 12.99 9.89
CA LYS A 14 -9.98 13.93 10.79
C LYS A 14 -9.01 15.04 11.29
N ASP A 15 -9.35 15.71 12.38
CA ASP A 15 -8.54 16.78 12.98
C ASP A 15 -7.54 16.27 14.04
N ARG A 16 -7.05 15.04 13.88
CA ARG A 16 -6.23 14.35 14.90
C ARG A 16 -4.73 14.39 14.64
N GLY A 17 -4.30 15.05 13.58
CA GLY A 17 -2.88 15.14 13.21
C GLY A 17 -2.30 13.86 12.59
N HIS A 18 -3.13 12.84 12.34
CA HIS A 18 -2.73 11.62 11.63
C HIS A 18 -3.12 11.68 10.15
N PHE A 19 -2.44 10.90 9.32
CA PHE A 19 -2.68 10.81 7.88
C PHE A 19 -3.01 9.38 7.48
N ARG A 20 -3.76 9.24 6.39
CA ARG A 20 -4.13 7.95 5.82
C ARG A 20 -4.06 7.97 4.31
N LEU A 21 -3.81 6.80 3.71
CA LEU A 21 -4.03 6.57 2.29
C LEU A 21 -5.53 6.62 1.97
N ARG A 22 -5.89 7.38 0.94
CA ARG A 22 -7.28 7.53 0.47
C ARG A 22 -7.61 6.61 -0.69
N SER A 23 -6.91 6.78 -1.81
CA SER A 23 -7.11 6.00 -3.04
C SER A 23 -5.81 5.34 -3.43
N THR A 24 -5.88 4.03 -3.65
CA THR A 24 -4.78 3.20 -4.15
C THR A 24 -5.20 2.38 -5.38
N GLU A 25 -6.42 2.57 -5.89
CA GLU A 25 -6.98 1.79 -6.99
C GLU A 25 -6.16 1.98 -8.27
N ASP A 26 -5.91 3.23 -8.68
CA ASP A 26 -5.10 3.55 -9.86
C ASP A 26 -3.67 3.00 -9.75
N LEU A 27 -3.10 3.01 -8.54
CA LEU A 27 -1.78 2.44 -8.26
C LEU A 27 -1.80 0.92 -8.47
N PHE A 28 -2.78 0.20 -7.90
CA PHE A 28 -2.89 -1.25 -8.05
C PHE A 28 -3.16 -1.66 -9.50
N ASN A 29 -4.05 -0.95 -10.20
CA ASN A 29 -4.29 -1.18 -11.62
C ASN A 29 -3.00 -1.03 -12.44
N THR A 30 -2.22 0.02 -12.18
CA THR A 30 -0.93 0.24 -12.85
C THR A 30 0.11 -0.83 -12.51
N LEU A 31 0.16 -1.28 -11.24
CA LEU A 31 1.04 -2.36 -10.80
C LEU A 31 0.70 -3.67 -11.51
N GLU A 32 -0.58 -4.05 -11.53
CA GLU A 32 -1.06 -5.28 -12.17
C GLU A 32 -0.75 -5.28 -13.67
N ASP A 33 -1.13 -4.21 -14.39
CA ASP A 33 -0.88 -4.07 -15.82
C ASP A 33 0.61 -4.23 -16.15
N HIS A 34 1.49 -3.56 -15.39
CA HIS A 34 2.92 -3.62 -15.62
C HIS A 34 3.55 -4.95 -15.20
N GLN A 35 3.03 -5.62 -14.17
CA GLN A 35 3.44 -6.98 -13.80
C GLN A 35 3.08 -8.00 -14.90
N VAL A 36 1.89 -7.88 -15.51
CA VAL A 36 1.47 -8.71 -16.65
C VAL A 36 2.37 -8.46 -17.87
N GLN A 37 2.69 -7.18 -18.15
CA GLN A 37 3.60 -6.84 -19.25
C GLN A 37 5.00 -7.43 -19.04
N LEU A 38 5.56 -7.31 -17.84
CA LEU A 38 6.87 -7.89 -17.50
C LEU A 38 6.85 -9.42 -17.61
N SER A 39 5.79 -10.06 -17.12
CA SER A 39 5.60 -11.52 -17.25
C SER A 39 5.58 -11.97 -18.71
N THR A 40 4.88 -11.20 -19.56
CA THR A 40 4.82 -11.45 -21.01
C THR A 40 6.18 -11.26 -21.67
N MET A 41 6.93 -10.21 -21.29
CA MET A 41 8.30 -9.97 -21.78
C MET A 41 9.23 -11.11 -21.36
N LYS A 42 9.10 -11.59 -20.12
CA LYS A 42 9.92 -12.68 -19.56
C LYS A 42 9.70 -14.01 -20.27
N ALA A 43 8.46 -14.31 -20.67
CA ALA A 43 8.11 -15.50 -21.44
C ALA A 43 8.57 -15.43 -22.91
N SER A 44 8.95 -14.26 -23.42
CA SER A 44 9.39 -14.08 -24.79
C SER A 44 10.79 -14.66 -25.02
N ARG A 45 10.98 -15.31 -26.18
CA ARG A 45 12.31 -15.77 -26.64
C ARG A 45 13.33 -14.62 -26.78
N PHE A 46 12.85 -13.38 -26.85
CA PHE A 46 13.66 -12.18 -27.00
C PHE A 46 14.03 -11.53 -25.66
N VAL A 47 13.74 -12.17 -24.51
CA VAL A 47 14.04 -11.60 -23.18
C VAL A 47 15.55 -11.45 -22.91
N LYS A 48 16.40 -12.34 -23.47
CA LYS A 48 17.82 -12.45 -23.13
C LYS A 48 18.58 -11.11 -22.98
N PRO A 49 18.47 -10.14 -23.90
CA PRO A 49 19.19 -8.87 -23.77
C PRO A 49 18.69 -7.98 -22.62
N PHE A 50 17.47 -8.22 -22.13
CA PHE A 50 16.77 -7.42 -21.13
C PHE A 50 16.47 -8.18 -19.83
N GLU A 51 16.92 -9.43 -19.71
CA GLU A 51 16.57 -10.34 -18.62
C GLU A 51 16.80 -9.72 -17.24
N HIS A 52 17.97 -9.10 -17.03
CA HIS A 52 18.28 -8.38 -15.79
C HIS A 52 17.31 -7.23 -15.52
N GLN A 53 16.93 -6.46 -16.54
CA GLN A 53 16.01 -5.33 -16.38
C GLN A 53 14.60 -5.80 -16.06
N VAL A 54 14.12 -6.84 -16.76
CA VAL A 54 12.81 -7.45 -16.53
C VAL A 54 12.72 -8.02 -15.12
N ASP A 55 13.72 -8.78 -14.68
CA ASP A 55 13.78 -9.33 -13.32
C ASP A 55 13.85 -8.26 -12.24
N THR A 56 14.61 -7.18 -12.49
CA THR A 56 14.70 -6.06 -11.54
C THR A 56 13.35 -5.39 -11.37
N TRP A 57 12.67 -5.07 -12.47
CA TRP A 57 11.36 -4.43 -12.42
C TRP A 57 10.30 -5.34 -11.83
N GLU A 58 10.29 -6.64 -12.14
CA GLU A 58 9.37 -7.61 -11.55
C GLU A 58 9.50 -7.62 -10.01
N ARG A 59 10.73 -7.65 -9.49
CA ARG A 59 10.97 -7.59 -8.04
C ARG A 59 10.55 -6.26 -7.43
N VAL A 60 10.85 -5.14 -8.08
CA VAL A 60 10.50 -3.81 -7.59
C VAL A 60 8.98 -3.64 -7.53
N LEU A 61 8.25 -3.99 -8.59
CA LEU A 61 6.80 -3.84 -8.63
C LEU A 61 6.13 -4.77 -7.60
N SER A 62 6.56 -6.02 -7.51
CA SER A 62 6.06 -6.94 -6.49
C SER A 62 6.30 -6.42 -5.08
N LYS A 63 7.47 -5.81 -4.82
CA LYS A 63 7.77 -5.24 -3.50
C LYS A 63 6.88 -4.04 -3.16
N ILE A 64 6.57 -3.21 -4.15
CA ILE A 64 5.65 -2.08 -3.99
C ILE A 64 4.25 -2.61 -3.65
N THR A 65 3.76 -3.62 -4.40
CA THR A 65 2.46 -4.27 -4.13
C THR A 65 2.37 -4.77 -2.69
N GLU A 66 3.30 -5.63 -2.27
CA GLU A 66 3.32 -6.21 -0.90
C GLU A 66 3.35 -5.13 0.19
N THR A 67 4.22 -4.12 0.00
CA THR A 67 4.38 -3.06 1.01
C THR A 67 3.13 -2.19 1.11
N THR A 68 2.47 -1.91 -0.01
CA THR A 68 1.22 -1.15 -0.06
C THR A 68 0.09 -1.91 0.61
N GLU A 69 -0.04 -3.21 0.34
CA GLU A 69 -1.06 -4.06 0.97
C GLU A 69 -0.88 -4.14 2.48
N LEU A 70 0.35 -4.32 2.96
CA LEU A 70 0.67 -4.32 4.39
C LEU A 70 0.34 -2.97 5.04
N LEU A 71 0.66 -1.86 4.37
CA LEU A 71 0.35 -0.53 4.87
C LEU A 71 -1.17 -0.32 4.98
N LEU A 72 -1.94 -0.75 3.99
CA LEU A 72 -3.41 -0.68 4.02
C LEU A 72 -4.02 -1.60 5.08
N LEU A 73 -3.45 -2.78 5.30
CA LEU A 73 -3.86 -3.69 6.38
C LEU A 73 -3.67 -3.05 7.75
N VAL A 74 -2.48 -2.52 8.01
CA VAL A 74 -2.15 -1.85 9.28
C VAL A 74 -3.04 -0.63 9.47
N GLN A 75 -3.23 0.19 8.43
CA GLN A 75 -4.13 1.34 8.48
C GLN A 75 -5.57 0.91 8.83
N ARG A 76 -6.10 -0.14 8.21
CA ARG A 76 -7.44 -0.64 8.50
C ARG A 76 -7.58 -1.12 9.95
N GLN A 77 -6.61 -1.90 10.43
CA GLN A 77 -6.59 -2.38 11.82
C GLN A 77 -6.51 -1.22 12.81
N TRP A 78 -5.63 -0.25 12.55
CA TRP A 78 -5.46 0.93 13.40
C TRP A 78 -6.73 1.78 13.44
N LEU A 79 -7.38 2.04 12.29
CA LEU A 79 -8.64 2.79 12.23
C LEU A 79 -9.77 2.07 12.98
N TYR A 80 -9.83 0.75 12.90
CA TYR A 80 -10.78 -0.05 13.67
C TYR A 80 -10.51 0.08 15.17
N MET A 81 -9.25 -0.06 15.61
CA MET A 81 -8.88 0.13 17.01
C MET A 81 -9.19 1.55 17.49
N GLU A 82 -8.98 2.58 16.67
CA GLU A 82 -9.34 3.96 17.02
C GLU A 82 -10.83 4.05 17.37
N THR A 83 -11.72 3.43 16.59
CA THR A 83 -13.17 3.45 16.90
C THR A 83 -13.51 2.77 18.23
N ILE A 84 -12.80 1.69 18.57
CA ILE A 84 -12.98 0.94 19.82
C ILE A 84 -12.53 1.78 21.03
N PHE A 85 -11.30 2.31 21.00
CA PHE A 85 -10.75 3.09 22.12
C PHE A 85 -11.37 4.48 22.28
N MET A 86 -12.12 4.96 21.28
CA MET A 86 -12.91 6.18 21.38
C MET A 86 -14.28 5.97 22.06
N GLY A 87 -14.72 4.72 22.28
CA GLY A 87 -15.97 4.43 22.99
C GLY A 87 -15.87 4.66 24.50
N GLU A 88 -16.83 5.38 25.09
CA GLU A 88 -16.82 5.71 26.53
C GLU A 88 -16.75 4.49 27.45
N ASP A 89 -17.39 3.38 27.07
CA ASP A 89 -17.44 2.17 27.89
C ASP A 89 -16.08 1.47 27.95
N ILE A 90 -15.36 1.42 26.82
CA ILE A 90 -14.02 0.82 26.73
C ILE A 90 -12.98 1.71 27.42
N ARG A 91 -13.11 3.03 27.33
CA ARG A 91 -12.27 3.99 28.06
C ARG A 91 -12.32 3.79 29.57
N LYS A 92 -13.50 3.43 30.11
CA LYS A 92 -13.69 3.13 31.53
C LYS A 92 -13.14 1.75 31.92
N GLN A 93 -13.18 0.77 31.02
CA GLN A 93 -12.69 -0.59 31.27
C GLN A 93 -11.18 -0.75 31.08
N LEU A 94 -10.59 -0.02 30.12
CA LEU A 94 -9.17 -0.10 29.75
C LEU A 94 -8.53 1.30 29.74
N PRO A 95 -8.46 1.98 30.90
CA PRO A 95 -8.01 3.39 30.97
C PRO A 95 -6.54 3.59 30.56
N LYS A 96 -5.68 2.56 30.74
CA LYS A 96 -4.26 2.61 30.32
C LYS A 96 -4.06 2.49 28.81
N GLU A 97 -4.93 1.75 28.12
CA GLU A 97 -4.82 1.50 26.68
C GLU A 97 -5.59 2.55 25.87
N SER A 98 -6.49 3.28 26.53
CA SER A 98 -7.32 4.32 25.93
C SER A 98 -6.71 5.73 26.00
N THR A 99 -5.53 5.87 26.59
CA THR A 99 -4.73 7.10 26.57
C THR A 99 -3.84 7.09 25.32
N LEU A 100 -4.47 7.24 24.17
CA LEU A 100 -3.83 7.56 22.89
C LEU A 100 -4.08 9.02 22.55
#